data_AF-A0A1H9QC95-F1
#
_entry.id   AF-A0A1H9QC95-F1
#
_cell.length_a   1.000
_cell.length_b   1.000
_cell.length_c   1.000
_cell.angle_alpha   90.00
_cell.angle_beta   90.00
_cell.angle_gamma   90.00
#
_symmetry.space_group_name_H-M   'P 1'
#
loop_
_entity.id
_entity.type
_entity.pdbx_description
1 polymer ?
#
loop_
_entity_poly.entity_id
_entity_poly.type
_entity_poly.pdbx_seq_one_letter_code
_entity_poly.pdbx_strand_id
1 'polypeptide(L)'
;MMRPLLLALAFAAGPAPAQFVDENTTQENVRAAQGATLRGLDKLSGEAQDIQLGTGETRSFGSVQITLGECRYPADNPAGNAYAYLVIRDAGVEEPAFKGWMVASSPALNALEHSRYDVWVLRCNT
;
A
#
# COMPACT_ATOMS: atom_id res chain seq x y z
N MET A 1 32.36 47.64 43.94
CA MET A 1 32.97 47.90 42.62
C MET A 1 33.84 46.72 42.21
N MET A 2 33.33 45.78 41.40
CA MET A 2 34.15 44.90 40.54
C MET A 2 33.22 44.24 39.49
N ARG A 3 33.70 44.17 38.25
CA ARG A 3 32.98 44.01 36.98
C ARG A 3 32.34 42.62 36.77
N PRO A 4 31.25 42.51 35.98
CA PRO A 4 30.69 41.24 35.55
C PRO A 4 31.56 40.65 34.43
N LEU A 5 31.92 39.37 34.53
CA LEU A 5 32.56 38.65 33.45
C LEU A 5 31.46 37.97 32.62
N LEU A 6 31.06 38.62 31.53
CA LEU A 6 30.21 38.01 30.50
C LEU A 6 31.00 36.89 29.80
N LEU A 7 30.62 35.65 30.04
CA LEU A 7 31.08 34.50 29.27
C LEU A 7 30.25 34.43 27.97
N ALA A 8 30.78 34.95 26.87
CA ALA A 8 30.17 34.78 25.56
C ALA A 8 30.43 33.34 25.06
N LEU A 9 29.42 32.48 25.14
CA LEU A 9 29.42 31.18 24.48
C LEU A 9 29.23 31.40 22.97
N ALA A 10 30.33 31.33 22.21
CA ALA A 10 30.29 31.27 20.76
C ALA A 10 29.81 29.87 20.33
N PHE A 11 28.55 29.77 19.91
CA PHE A 11 28.01 28.60 19.23
C PHE A 11 28.55 28.58 17.79
N ALA A 12 29.53 27.70 17.51
CA ALA A 12 29.99 27.45 16.15
C ALA A 12 29.00 26.52 15.44
N ALA A 13 28.17 27.07 14.55
CA ALA A 13 27.31 26.30 13.65
C ALA A 13 28.17 25.71 12.51
N GLY A 14 28.54 24.43 12.63
CA GLY A 14 29.19 23.69 11.55
C GLY A 14 28.15 23.22 10.50
N PRO A 15 28.48 23.22 9.20
CA PRO A 15 27.59 22.71 8.16
C PRO A 15 27.46 21.19 8.31
N ALA A 16 26.23 20.71 8.49
CA ALA A 16 25.93 19.28 8.48
C ALA A 16 26.09 18.72 7.06
N PRO A 17 26.74 17.55 6.88
CA PRO A 17 26.78 16.88 5.58
C PRO A 17 25.36 16.49 5.13
N ALA A 18 24.93 17.07 4.00
CA ALA A 18 23.76 16.60 3.28
C ALA A 18 24.05 15.20 2.71
N GLN A 19 23.22 14.22 3.08
CA GLN A 19 23.31 12.87 2.52
C GLN A 19 22.67 12.89 1.13
N PHE A 20 23.49 12.70 0.10
CA PHE A 20 23.02 12.44 -1.25
C PHE A 20 22.55 10.99 -1.32
N VAL A 21 21.26 10.78 -1.62
CA VAL A 21 20.73 9.47 -2.01
C VAL A 21 21.18 9.18 -3.44
N ASP A 22 21.92 8.08 -3.63
CA ASP A 22 22.38 7.62 -4.95
C ASP A 22 21.17 7.13 -5.77
N GLU A 23 20.81 7.89 -6.81
CA GLU A 23 19.73 7.61 -7.75
C GLU A 23 20.20 6.60 -8.81
N ASN A 24 20.75 5.46 -8.39
CA ASN A 24 21.06 4.35 -9.29
C ASN A 24 20.01 3.25 -9.12
N THR A 25 18.79 3.55 -9.56
CA THR A 25 17.67 2.62 -9.52
C THR A 25 17.89 1.52 -10.56
N THR A 26 18.28 0.32 -10.10
CA THR A 26 18.13 -0.90 -10.90
C THR A 26 16.67 -1.00 -11.35
N GLN A 27 16.42 -0.98 -12.66
CA GLN A 27 15.08 -1.21 -13.20
C GLN A 27 14.62 -2.61 -12.78
N GLU A 28 13.72 -2.66 -11.81
CA GLU A 28 13.14 -3.89 -11.28
C GLU A 28 12.34 -4.58 -12.40
N ASN A 29 12.54 -5.89 -12.61
CA ASN A 29 11.85 -6.63 -13.66
C ASN A 29 10.39 -6.88 -13.26
N VAL A 30 9.53 -5.89 -13.50
CA VAL A 30 8.10 -5.96 -13.17
C VAL A 30 7.37 -6.84 -14.19
N ARG A 31 6.55 -7.77 -13.68
CA ARG A 31 5.71 -8.68 -14.47
C ARG A 31 4.25 -8.50 -14.11
N ALA A 32 3.37 -8.66 -15.10
CA ALA A 32 1.94 -8.82 -14.88
C ALA A 32 1.63 -10.25 -14.45
N ALA A 33 0.61 -10.40 -13.60
CA ALA A 33 0.15 -11.68 -13.11
C ALA A 33 -1.27 -11.99 -13.59
N GLN A 34 -1.61 -13.27 -13.61
CA GLN A 34 -2.93 -13.74 -14.03
C GLN A 34 -4.01 -13.56 -12.95
N GLY A 35 -3.60 -13.27 -11.72
CA GLY A 35 -4.51 -12.99 -10.63
C GLY A 35 -3.83 -12.45 -9.38
N ALA A 36 -4.59 -12.34 -8.31
CA ALA A 36 -4.13 -11.92 -7.00
C ALA A 36 -4.81 -12.74 -5.90
N THR A 37 -4.11 -12.85 -4.77
CA THR A 37 -4.71 -13.24 -3.50
C THR A 37 -4.87 -11.98 -2.65
N LEU A 38 -6.09 -11.68 -2.26
CA LEU A 38 -6.45 -10.58 -1.37
C LEU A 38 -6.87 -11.15 0.00
N ARG A 39 -6.89 -10.32 1.03
CA ARG A 39 -7.56 -10.62 2.29
C ARG A 39 -8.71 -9.64 2.49
N GLY A 40 -9.89 -10.17 2.74
CA GLY A 40 -11.05 -9.40 3.20
C GLY A 40 -11.21 -9.59 4.71
N LEU A 41 -11.57 -8.52 5.42
CA LEU A 41 -11.92 -8.51 6.83
C LEU A 41 -13.31 -7.88 6.99
N ASP A 42 -14.23 -8.60 7.63
CA ASP A 42 -15.43 -7.99 8.19
C ASP A 42 -15.07 -7.40 9.57
N LYS A 43 -15.01 -6.07 9.65
CA LYS A 43 -14.61 -5.34 10.87
C LYS A 43 -15.62 -5.47 12.00
N LEU A 44 -16.86 -5.89 11.72
CA LEU A 44 -17.89 -6.09 12.74
C LEU A 44 -17.77 -7.48 13.38
N SER A 45 -17.53 -8.53 12.60
CA SER A 45 -17.37 -9.89 13.12
C SER A 45 -15.92 -10.25 13.48
N GLY A 46 -14.94 -9.53 12.92
CA GLY A 46 -13.52 -9.87 13.01
C GLY A 46 -13.10 -11.03 12.10
N GLU A 47 -14.00 -11.52 11.24
CA GLU A 47 -13.71 -12.63 10.34
C GLU A 47 -12.86 -12.18 9.15
N ALA A 48 -11.72 -12.84 8.96
CA ALA A 48 -10.84 -12.61 7.83
C ALA A 48 -10.83 -13.81 6.88
N GLN A 49 -10.92 -13.54 5.58
CA GLN A 49 -10.93 -14.54 4.53
C GLN A 49 -9.98 -14.15 3.39
N ASP A 50 -9.23 -15.13 2.88
CA ASP A 50 -8.44 -14.94 1.67
C ASP A 50 -9.31 -15.14 0.42
N ILE A 51 -9.22 -14.18 -0.50
CA ILE A 51 -10.04 -14.11 -1.71
C ILE A 51 -9.11 -14.22 -2.91
N GLN A 52 -9.32 -15.24 -3.74
CA GLN A 52 -8.56 -15.42 -4.97
C GLN A 52 -9.38 -14.92 -6.17
N LEU A 53 -8.74 -14.06 -6.94
CA LEU A 53 -9.30 -13.38 -8.11
C LEU A 53 -8.35 -13.54 -9.30
N GLY A 54 -8.89 -13.88 -10.46
CA GLY A 54 -8.22 -13.68 -11.75
C GLY A 54 -8.25 -12.22 -12.19
N THR A 55 -7.30 -11.82 -13.03
CA THR A 55 -7.29 -10.50 -13.65
C THR A 55 -8.54 -10.31 -14.52
N GLY A 56 -9.30 -9.24 -14.28
CA GLY A 56 -10.61 -8.98 -14.87
C GLY A 56 -11.79 -9.64 -14.14
N GLU A 57 -11.53 -10.48 -13.14
CA GLU A 57 -12.58 -11.14 -12.36
C GLU A 57 -13.18 -10.21 -11.31
N THR A 58 -14.46 -10.43 -10.99
CA THR A 58 -15.14 -9.84 -9.83
C THR A 58 -15.64 -10.93 -8.89
N ARG A 59 -15.39 -10.77 -7.58
CA ARG A 59 -15.89 -11.66 -6.52
C ARG A 59 -16.66 -10.85 -5.49
N SER A 60 -17.66 -11.48 -4.89
CA SER A 60 -18.39 -10.90 -3.76
C SER A 60 -17.71 -11.27 -2.43
N PHE A 61 -17.66 -10.32 -1.51
CA PHE A 61 -17.28 -10.52 -0.12
C PHE A 61 -18.26 -9.73 0.77
N GLY A 62 -19.14 -10.44 1.48
CA GLY A 62 -20.24 -9.78 2.18
C GLY A 62 -21.12 -8.97 1.24
N SER A 63 -21.31 -7.67 1.51
CA SER A 63 -22.06 -6.75 0.65
C SER A 63 -21.21 -5.98 -0.37
N VAL A 64 -19.90 -6.22 -0.44
CA VAL A 64 -19.03 -5.59 -1.45
C VAL A 64 -18.70 -6.53 -2.61
N GLN A 65 -18.51 -5.94 -3.79
CA GLN A 65 -17.99 -6.59 -4.99
C GLN A 65 -16.59 -6.06 -5.25
N ILE A 66 -15.63 -6.98 -5.37
CA ILE A 66 -14.21 -6.69 -5.55
C ILE A 66 -13.82 -7.11 -6.97
N THR A 67 -13.43 -6.16 -7.80
CA THR A 67 -12.90 -6.39 -9.14
C THR A 67 -11.39 -6.24 -9.14
N LEU A 68 -10.68 -7.26 -9.63
CA LEU A 68 -9.25 -7.17 -9.89
C LEU A 68 -9.03 -6.64 -11.31
N GLY A 69 -8.50 -5.42 -11.44
CA GLY A 69 -8.17 -4.87 -12.75
C GLY A 69 -6.83 -5.38 -13.27
N GLU A 70 -5.81 -5.35 -12.43
CA GLU A 70 -4.46 -5.83 -12.77
C GLU A 70 -3.67 -6.15 -11.50
N CYS A 71 -2.73 -7.10 -11.59
CA CYS A 71 -1.74 -7.36 -10.55
C CYS A 71 -0.34 -7.37 -11.17
N ARG A 72 0.58 -6.61 -10.59
CA ARG A 72 1.98 -6.53 -11.02
C ARG A 72 2.91 -6.82 -9.86
N TYR A 73 4.06 -7.43 -10.17
CA TYR A 73 5.04 -7.79 -9.16
C TYR A 73 6.46 -7.83 -9.75
N PRO A 74 7.48 -7.48 -8.97
CA PRO A 74 8.87 -7.76 -9.27
C PRO A 74 9.17 -9.25 -9.36
N ALA A 75 9.80 -9.70 -10.45
CA ALA A 75 10.08 -11.11 -10.70
C ALA A 75 10.88 -11.78 -9.57
N ASP A 76 11.73 -11.03 -8.88
CA ASP A 76 12.57 -11.42 -7.76
C ASP A 76 11.85 -11.34 -6.40
N ASN A 77 10.76 -10.56 -6.28
CA ASN A 77 9.96 -10.46 -5.06
C ASN A 77 8.45 -10.41 -5.31
N PRO A 78 7.82 -11.54 -5.69
CA PRO A 78 6.40 -11.59 -6.07
C PRO A 78 5.37 -11.29 -4.97
N ALA A 79 5.79 -11.32 -3.70
CA ALA A 79 4.91 -11.07 -2.56
C ALA A 79 5.17 -9.70 -1.94
N GLY A 80 6.44 -9.37 -1.66
CA GLY A 80 6.79 -8.16 -0.89
C GLY A 80 6.58 -6.86 -1.66
N ASN A 81 6.66 -6.88 -2.99
CA ASN A 81 6.50 -5.68 -3.81
C ASN A 81 5.37 -5.84 -4.85
N ALA A 82 4.44 -6.77 -4.60
CA ALA A 82 3.25 -6.88 -5.45
C ALA A 82 2.35 -5.66 -5.25
N TYR A 83 1.72 -5.21 -6.33
CA TYR A 83 0.70 -4.17 -6.28
C TYR A 83 -0.42 -4.52 -7.25
N ALA A 84 -1.66 -4.29 -6.81
CA ALA A 84 -2.85 -4.60 -7.59
C ALA A 84 -3.74 -3.38 -7.73
N TYR A 85 -4.31 -3.21 -8.92
CA TYR A 85 -5.36 -2.23 -9.16
C TYR A 85 -6.70 -2.88 -8.86
N LEU A 86 -7.40 -2.35 -7.85
CA LEU A 86 -8.68 -2.86 -7.40
C LEU A 86 -9.77 -1.83 -7.62
N VAL A 87 -10.98 -2.32 -7.89
CA VAL A 87 -12.20 -1.53 -7.82
C VAL A 87 -13.16 -2.25 -6.90
N ILE A 88 -13.60 -1.59 -5.83
CA ILE A 88 -14.48 -2.17 -4.81
C ILE A 88 -15.74 -1.32 -4.74
N ARG A 89 -16.89 -1.96 -4.86
CA ARG A 89 -18.21 -1.34 -4.83
C ARG A 89 -19.10 -2.01 -3.79
N ASP A 90 -19.98 -1.25 -3.18
CA ASP A 90 -21.14 -1.84 -2.53
C ASP A 90 -22.10 -2.43 -3.57
N ALA A 91 -22.73 -3.55 -3.24
CA ALA A 91 -23.68 -4.21 -4.12
C ALA A 91 -24.84 -3.26 -4.47
N GLY A 92 -25.01 -2.98 -5.76
CA GLY A 92 -26.03 -2.07 -6.27
C GLY A 92 -25.67 -0.58 -6.24
N VAL A 93 -24.44 -0.23 -5.84
CA VAL A 93 -23.92 1.15 -5.86
C VAL A 93 -22.93 1.29 -7.01
N GLU A 94 -23.14 2.28 -7.88
CA GLU A 94 -22.28 2.51 -9.05
C GLU A 94 -20.92 3.11 -8.66
N GLU A 95 -20.95 4.09 -7.76
CA GLU A 95 -19.76 4.77 -7.25
C GLU A 95 -18.93 3.82 -6.38
N PRO A 96 -17.64 3.60 -6.71
CA PRO A 96 -16.80 2.70 -5.93
C PRO A 96 -16.41 3.28 -4.57
N ALA A 97 -16.49 2.44 -3.54
CA ALA A 97 -15.91 2.71 -2.22
C ALA A 97 -14.37 2.76 -2.26
N PHE A 98 -13.75 2.06 -3.23
CA PHE A 98 -12.32 2.16 -3.51
C PHE A 98 -12.05 1.93 -5.00
N LYS A 99 -11.13 2.73 -5.55
CA LYS A 99 -10.62 2.57 -6.91
C LYS A 99 -9.18 3.05 -6.96
N GLY A 100 -8.24 2.14 -7.05
CA GLY A 100 -6.83 2.52 -7.06
C GLY A 100 -5.87 1.36 -6.97
N TRP A 101 -4.58 1.72 -6.96
CA TRP A 101 -3.49 0.79 -6.75
C TRP A 101 -3.24 0.59 -5.26
N MET A 102 -3.04 -0.66 -4.86
CA MET A 102 -2.68 -1.02 -3.50
C MET A 102 -1.43 -1.88 -3.50
N VAL A 103 -0.47 -1.56 -2.61
CA VAL A 103 0.81 -2.26 -2.49
C VAL A 103 0.72 -3.28 -1.36
N ALA A 104 1.08 -4.53 -1.63
CA ALA A 104 0.93 -5.63 -0.68
C ALA A 104 1.74 -5.44 0.61
N SER A 105 2.95 -4.89 0.53
CA SER A 105 3.79 -4.58 1.70
C SER A 105 3.38 -3.31 2.46
N SER A 106 2.56 -2.45 1.86
CA SER A 106 2.13 -1.21 2.50
C SER A 106 0.70 -0.82 2.07
N PRO A 107 -0.33 -1.65 2.41
CA PRO A 107 -1.70 -1.39 1.98
C PRO A 107 -2.24 -0.07 2.52
N ALA A 108 -1.76 0.35 3.69
CA ALA A 108 -2.16 1.60 4.35
C ALA A 108 -1.84 2.88 3.56
N LEU A 109 -0.97 2.82 2.54
CA LEU A 109 -0.68 4.00 1.70
C LEU A 109 -1.84 4.40 0.79
N ASN A 110 -2.72 3.44 0.47
CA ASN A 110 -3.94 3.68 -0.29
C ASN A 110 -4.97 2.64 0.13
N ALA A 111 -5.54 2.84 1.31
CA ALA A 111 -6.42 1.88 1.96
C ALA A 111 -7.87 1.97 1.49
N LEU A 112 -8.62 0.89 1.68
CA LEU A 112 -10.08 0.89 1.54
C LEU A 112 -10.71 1.56 2.77
N GLU A 113 -11.31 2.73 2.57
CA GLU A 113 -12.04 3.45 3.61
C GLU A 113 -13.54 3.09 3.59
N HIS A 114 -13.86 1.83 3.90
CA HIS A 114 -15.25 1.36 3.97
C HIS A 114 -15.69 1.13 5.42
N SER A 115 -16.97 1.34 5.74
CA SER A 115 -17.45 1.31 7.15
C SER A 115 -17.35 -0.08 7.79
N ARG A 116 -17.66 -1.14 7.03
CA ARG A 116 -17.73 -2.53 7.54
C ARG A 116 -16.58 -3.42 7.09
N TYR A 117 -16.07 -3.21 5.89
CA TYR A 117 -15.10 -4.13 5.29
C TYR A 117 -13.75 -3.45 5.14
N ASP A 118 -12.69 -4.24 5.27
CA ASP A 118 -11.35 -3.89 4.81
C ASP A 118 -10.89 -4.97 3.83
N VAL A 119 -10.18 -4.57 2.77
CA VAL A 119 -9.71 -5.49 1.73
C VAL A 119 -8.33 -5.04 1.33
N TRP A 120 -7.36 -5.96 1.42
CA TRP A 120 -5.99 -5.66 1.01
C TRP A 120 -5.31 -6.74 0.20
N VAL A 121 -4.31 -6.33 -0.59
CA VAL A 121 -3.51 -7.23 -1.42
C VAL A 121 -2.53 -8.01 -0.54
N LEU A 122 -2.46 -9.33 -0.72
CA LEU A 122 -1.43 -10.16 -0.10
C LEU A 122 -0.29 -10.47 -1.07
N ARG A 123 -0.61 -10.84 -2.31
CA ARG A 123 0.35 -11.20 -3.36
C ARG A 123 -0.32 -11.34 -4.73
N CYS A 124 0.47 -11.28 -5.79
CA CYS A 124 0.04 -11.72 -7.12
C CYS A 124 0.14 -13.25 -7.27
N ASN A 125 -0.71 -13.82 -8.11
CA ASN A 125 -0.71 -15.24 -8.49
C ASN A 125 -0.15 -15.37 -9.91
N THR A 126 0.95 -16.11 -10.06
CA THR A 126 1.65 -16.34 -11.32
C THR A 126 0.99 -17.42 -12.16
#